data_AF-A0A1Z3HLV9-F1
#
_entry.id   AF-A0A1Z3HLV9-F1
#
_cell.length_a   1.000
_cell.length_b   1.000
_cell.length_c   1.000
_cell.angle_alpha   90.00
_cell.angle_beta   90.00
_cell.angle_gamma   90.00
#
_symmetry.space_group_name_H-M   'P 1'
#
loop_
_entity.id
_entity.type
_entity.pdbx_description
1 polymer ?
#
loop_
_entity_poly.entity_id
_entity_poly.type
_entity_poly.pdbx_seq_one_letter_code
_entity_poly.pdbx_strand_id
1 'polypeptide(L)'
;MQGDTVRAPFDGLVQPHRPGCVIYSSPEVPAYVFRICGLSQSEVGPITAAKPLGRGQTVQFAALRRQPDGTWAIVEPAVDVLEQMVE
;
A
#
# COMPACT_ATOMS: atom_id res chain seq x y z
N MET A 1 10.43 -19.63 -5.54
CA MET A 1 9.06 -19.60 -4.98
C MET A 1 8.39 -18.34 -5.49
N GLN A 2 7.18 -18.43 -6.05
CA GLN A 2 6.41 -17.24 -6.44
C GLN A 2 5.70 -16.75 -5.18
N GLY A 3 6.03 -15.55 -4.71
CA GLY A 3 5.37 -14.95 -3.55
C GLY A 3 3.87 -14.71 -3.78
N ASP A 4 3.17 -14.40 -2.70
CA ASP A 4 1.72 -14.16 -2.70
C ASP A 4 1.38 -12.82 -3.34
N THR A 5 0.14 -12.72 -3.81
CA THR A 5 -0.35 -11.50 -4.45
C THR A 5 -0.72 -10.49 -3.37
N VAL A 6 -0.13 -9.29 -3.44
CA VAL A 6 -0.60 -8.17 -2.63
C VAL A 6 -1.62 -7.39 -3.44
N ARG A 7 -2.77 -7.09 -2.86
CA ARG A 7 -3.88 -6.40 -3.53
C ARG A 7 -4.08 -4.98 -3.00
N ALA A 8 -4.67 -4.13 -3.83
CA ALA A 8 -5.12 -2.82 -3.38
C ALA A 8 -6.38 -2.97 -2.50
N PRO A 9 -6.40 -2.44 -1.27
CA PRO A 9 -7.58 -2.51 -0.40
C PRO A 9 -8.71 -1.60 -0.91
N PHE A 10 -8.35 -0.49 -1.58
CA PHE A 10 -9.29 0.53 -2.09
C PHE A 10 -8.93 0.94 -3.51
N ASP A 11 -9.79 1.71 -4.16
CA ASP A 11 -9.41 2.45 -5.36
C ASP A 11 -8.33 3.49 -4.99
N GLY A 12 -7.34 3.72 -5.85
CA GLY A 12 -6.24 4.60 -5.49
C GLY A 12 -5.19 4.85 -6.57
N LEU A 13 -4.05 5.36 -6.12
CA LEU A 13 -2.89 5.66 -6.94
C LEU A 13 -1.65 4.97 -6.37
N VAL A 14 -0.93 4.26 -7.22
CA VAL A 14 0.36 3.65 -6.90
C VAL A 14 1.46 4.46 -7.56
N GLN A 15 2.44 4.90 -6.76
CA GLN A 15 3.57 5.70 -7.21
C GLN A 15 4.88 4.98 -6.91
N PRO A 16 5.88 5.05 -7.80
CA PRO A 16 7.19 4.49 -7.53
C PRO A 16 7.86 5.22 -6.37
N HIS A 17 8.62 4.50 -5.53
CA HIS A 17 9.38 5.11 -4.44
C HIS A 17 10.87 4.80 -4.51
N ARG A 18 11.25 3.58 -4.12
CA ARG A 18 12.61 3.03 -4.18
C ARG A 18 12.54 1.67 -4.89
N PRO A 19 13.65 1.11 -5.36
CA PRO A 19 13.64 -0.24 -5.93
C PRO A 19 12.93 -1.24 -5.01
N GLY A 20 11.89 -1.91 -5.52
CA GLY A 20 11.08 -2.87 -4.77
C GLY A 20 10.07 -2.25 -3.78
N CYS A 21 9.83 -0.94 -3.83
CA CYS A 21 8.88 -0.22 -2.98
C CYS A 21 7.97 0.73 -3.77
N VAL A 22 6.70 0.79 -3.36
CA VAL A 22 5.71 1.75 -3.87
C VAL A 22 5.09 2.57 -2.74
N ILE A 23 4.62 3.77 -3.09
CA ILE A 23 3.65 4.52 -2.27
C ILE A 23 2.27 4.27 -2.85
N TYR A 24 1.32 3.92 -1.99
CA TYR A 24 -0.09 3.76 -2.32
C TYR A 24 -0.91 4.80 -1.54
N SER A 25 -1.81 5.48 -2.22
CA SER A 25 -2.75 6.43 -1.62
C SER A 25 -4.15 6.20 -2.19
N SER A 26 -5.17 6.53 -1.41
CA SER A 26 -6.57 6.35 -1.81
C SER A 26 -7.41 7.57 -1.42
N PRO A 27 -8.32 8.04 -2.28
CA PRO A 27 -9.29 9.08 -1.92
C PRO A 27 -10.31 8.60 -0.87
N GLU A 28 -10.47 7.29 -0.67
CA GLU A 28 -11.35 6.72 0.36
C GLU A 28 -10.78 6.93 1.77
N VAL A 29 -9.46 6.97 1.89
CA VAL A 29 -8.71 7.24 3.13
C VAL A 29 -7.72 8.39 2.94
N PRO A 30 -8.20 9.63 2.68
CA PRO A 30 -7.37 10.72 2.14
C PRO A 30 -6.29 11.26 3.09
N ALA A 31 -6.41 10.95 4.39
CA ALA A 31 -5.41 11.29 5.39
C ALA A 31 -4.28 10.26 5.50
N TYR A 32 -4.33 9.17 4.73
CA TYR A 32 -3.37 8.06 4.81
C TYR A 32 -2.56 7.92 3.52
N VAL A 33 -1.29 7.57 3.70
CA VAL A 33 -0.43 7.06 2.65
C VAL A 33 0.28 5.81 3.14
N PHE A 34 0.44 4.85 2.25
CA PHE A 34 0.99 3.54 2.58
C PHE A 34 2.28 3.32 1.80
N ARG A 35 3.33 2.86 2.50
CA ARG A 35 4.55 2.39 1.84
C ARG A 35 4.57 0.87 1.89
N ILE A 36 4.71 0.27 0.72
CA ILE A 36 4.70 -1.17 0.54
C ILE A 36 6.02 -1.57 -0.14
N CYS A 37 6.81 -2.40 0.52
CA CYS A 37 8.12 -2.86 0.00
C CYS A 37 8.19 -4.39 -0.04
N GLY A 38 9.11 -4.92 -0.85
CA GLY A 38 9.26 -6.36 -1.07
C GLY A 38 8.38 -6.89 -2.20
N LEU A 39 7.82 -5.98 -3.00
CA LEU A 39 7.03 -6.32 -4.18
C LEU A 39 7.94 -6.53 -5.41
N SER A 40 7.62 -7.57 -6.16
CA SER A 40 8.06 -7.82 -7.52
C SER A 40 6.91 -7.52 -8.49
N GLN A 41 7.25 -7.09 -9.71
CA GLN A 41 6.26 -6.76 -10.76
C GLN A 41 5.19 -5.77 -10.26
N SER A 42 5.63 -4.68 -9.64
CA SER A 42 4.71 -3.69 -9.08
C SER A 42 3.94 -2.95 -10.16
N GLU A 43 2.63 -2.85 -9.97
CA GLU A 43 1.77 -1.96 -10.76
C GLU A 43 2.02 -0.50 -10.34
N VAL A 44 2.01 0.41 -11.31
CA VAL A 44 2.20 1.85 -11.09
C VAL A 44 1.11 2.61 -11.85
N GLY A 45 0.56 3.64 -11.23
CA GLY A 45 -0.55 4.42 -11.75
C GLY A 45 -1.85 4.16 -11.00
N PRO A 46 -2.99 4.59 -11.57
CA PRO A 46 -4.30 4.36 -10.98
C PRO A 46 -4.58 2.86 -10.83
N ILE A 47 -5.16 2.46 -9.70
CA ILE A 47 -5.52 1.07 -9.41
C ILE A 47 -6.92 1.00 -8.80
N THR A 48 -7.66 -0.07 -9.11
CA THR A 48 -8.95 -0.35 -8.47
C THR A 48 -8.79 -1.33 -7.32
N ALA A 49 -9.73 -1.35 -6.39
CA ALA A 49 -9.78 -2.31 -5.30
C ALA A 49 -9.64 -3.77 -5.79
N ALA A 50 -9.03 -4.61 -4.95
CA ALA A 50 -8.69 -6.02 -5.20
C ALA A 50 -7.72 -6.31 -6.36
N LYS A 51 -7.30 -5.30 -7.15
CA LYS A 51 -6.29 -5.49 -8.18
C LYS A 51 -4.92 -5.74 -7.55
N PRO A 52 -4.09 -6.60 -8.17
CA PRO A 52 -2.71 -6.81 -7.72
C PRO A 52 -1.90 -5.51 -7.73
N LEU A 53 -1.27 -5.18 -6.60
CA LEU A 53 -0.20 -4.19 -6.49
C LEU A 53 1.15 -4.78 -6.89
N GLY A 54 1.31 -6.10 -6.76
CA GLY A 54 2.52 -6.85 -7.06
C GLY A 54 2.52 -8.18 -6.30
N ARG A 55 3.68 -8.84 -6.26
CA ARG A 55 3.86 -10.12 -5.55
C ARG A 55 5.07 -10.10 -4.64
N GLY A 56 4.98 -10.69 -3.45
CA GLY A 56 6.08 -10.70 -2.48
C GLY A 56 6.05 -11.91 -1.55
N GLN A 57 7.22 -12.44 -1.20
CA GLN A 57 7.34 -13.50 -0.18
C GLN A 57 7.31 -12.91 1.25
N THR A 58 7.82 -11.69 1.39
CA THR A 58 7.80 -10.91 2.62
C THR A 58 7.57 -9.48 2.21
N VAL A 59 6.54 -8.87 2.78
CA VAL A 59 6.11 -7.51 2.44
C VAL A 59 6.24 -6.65 3.67
N GLN A 60 6.90 -5.51 3.52
CA GLN A 60 6.96 -4.50 4.57
C GLN A 60 5.86 -3.49 4.30
N PHE A 61 5.02 -3.27 5.30
CA PHE A 61 3.92 -2.32 5.24
C PHE A 61 4.13 -1.22 6.29
N ALA A 62 3.95 0.04 5.88
CA ALA A 62 3.91 1.16 6.79
C ALA A 62 2.78 2.12 6.41
N ALA A 63 1.92 2.46 7.37
CA ALA A 63 0.92 3.50 7.22
C ALA A 63 1.44 4.81 7.81
N LEU A 64 1.33 5.89 7.04
CA LEU A 64 1.51 7.25 7.54
C LEU A 64 0.16 7.96 7.54
N ARG A 65 -0.18 8.59 8.66
CA ARG A 65 -1.38 9.40 8.81
C ARG A 65 -1.01 10.88 8.94
N ARG A 66 -1.66 11.71 8.13
CA ARG A 66 -1.59 13.16 8.21
C ARG A 66 -2.33 13.64 9.46
N GLN A 67 -1.64 14.42 10.28
CA GLN A 67 -2.17 15.03 11.49
C GLN A 67 -2.88 16.36 11.16
N PRO A 68 -3.75 16.88 12.06
CA PRO A 68 -4.44 18.15 11.85
C PRO A 68 -3.51 19.36 11.62
N ASP A 69 -2.30 19.31 12.20
CA ASP A 69 -1.27 20.34 12.02
C ASP A 69 -0.50 20.22 10.69
N GLY A 70 -0.85 19.24 9.85
CA GLY A 70 -0.24 18.98 8.56
C GLY A 70 1.01 18.09 8.61
N THR A 71 1.47 17.68 9.78
CA THR A 71 2.60 16.73 9.93
C THR A 71 2.17 15.29 9.64
N TRP A 72 3.12 14.36 9.55
CA TRP A 72 2.86 12.95 9.29
C TRP A 72 3.42 12.09 10.43
N ALA A 73 2.66 11.09 10.86
CA ALA A 73 3.08 10.11 11.85
C ALA A 73 2.95 8.70 11.28
N ILE A 74 3.90 7.82 11.64
CA ILE A 74 3.75 6.37 11.44
C ILE A 74 2.70 5.90 12.43
N VAL A 75 1.71 5.18 11.93
CA VAL A 75 0.64 4.60 12.74
C VAL A 75 0.53 3.11 12.46
N GLU A 76 -0.01 2.38 13.43
CA GLU A 76 -0.41 1.01 13.20
C GLU A 76 -1.52 0.96 12.14
N PRO A 77 -1.39 0.10 11.11
CA PRO A 77 -2.44 -0.11 10.13
C PRO A 77 -3.68 -0.72 10.78
N ALA A 78 -4.86 -0.41 10.25
CA ALA A 78 -6.06 -1.14 10.62
C ALA A 78 -5.95 -2.61 10.13
N VAL A 79 -6.41 -3.55 10.95
CA VAL A 79 -6.26 -4.99 10.70
C VAL A 79 -6.98 -5.40 9.41
N ASP A 80 -8.17 -4.88 9.18
CA ASP A 80 -8.99 -5.10 7.99
C ASP A 80 -8.28 -4.66 6.70
N VAL A 81 -7.52 -3.56 6.73
CA VAL A 81 -6.71 -3.11 5.60
C VAL A 81 -5.59 -4.11 5.31
N LEU A 82 -4.96 -4.67 6.35
CA LEU A 82 -3.91 -5.67 6.16
C LEU A 82 -4.49 -6.96 5.56
N GLU A 83 -5.60 -7.45 6.10
CA GLU A 83 -6.30 -8.64 5.60
C GLU A 83 -6.67 -8.49 4.11
N GLN A 84 -7.31 -7.38 3.72
CA GLN A 84 -7.66 -7.11 2.31
C GLN A 84 -6.46 -7.07 1.35
N MET A 85 -5.27 -6.81 1.86
CA MET A 85 -4.06 -6.73 1.04
C MET A 85 -3.40 -8.09 0.84
N VAL A 86 -3.46 -9.00 1.80
CA VAL A 86 -2.71 -10.27 1.78
C VAL A 86 -3.57 -11.53 1.70
N GLU A 87 -4.89 -11.42 1.88
CA GLU A 87 -5.88 -12.49 1.73
C GLU A 87 -6.64 -12.42 0.40
#